data_AF-W9S8F7-F1
#
_entry.id   AF-W9S8F7-F1
#
_cell.length_a   1.000
_cell.length_b   1.000
_cell.length_c   1.000
_cell.angle_alpha   90.00
_cell.angle_beta   90.00
_cell.angle_gamma   90.00
#
_symmetry.space_group_name_H-M   'P 1'
#
loop_
_entity.id
_entity.type
_entity.pdbx_description
1 polymer ?
#
loop_
_entity_poly.entity_id
_entity_poly.type
_entity_poly.pdbx_seq_one_letter_code
_entity_poly.pdbx_strand_id
1 'polypeptide(L)'
;MSLFSALLYFLIILPFSLVSSQTNVTQTFIIRLQNSLKPSEYSNVVDWYSSTLRSLSTLRAPNYDDNMMVHVYNTVFQGFSAKLSGEQA
;
A
#
# COMPACT_ATOMS: atom_id res chain seq x y z
N MET A 1 38.64 -20.29 -26.63
CA MET A 1 37.25 -20.78 -26.70
C MET A 1 36.54 -20.80 -25.34
N SER A 2 37.25 -21.04 -24.23
CA SER A 2 36.69 -21.05 -22.87
C SER A 2 36.12 -19.69 -22.39
N LEU A 3 36.85 -18.59 -22.56
CA LEU A 3 36.41 -17.24 -22.13
C LEU A 3 35.15 -16.74 -22.84
N PHE A 4 35.03 -16.99 -24.15
CA PHE A 4 33.86 -16.58 -24.93
C PHE A 4 32.61 -17.38 -24.54
N SER A 5 32.78 -18.68 -24.23
CA SER A 5 31.71 -19.52 -23.71
C SER A 5 31.25 -19.08 -22.32
N ALA A 6 32.19 -18.74 -21.42
CA ALA A 6 31.86 -18.22 -20.10
C ALA A 6 31.10 -16.88 -20.15
N LEU A 7 31.48 -15.98 -21.06
CA LEU A 7 30.78 -14.70 -21.28
C LEU A 7 29.34 -14.93 -21.77
N LEU A 8 29.14 -15.90 -22.66
CA LEU A 8 27.84 -16.23 -23.22
C LEU A 8 26.91 -16.88 -22.18
N TYR A 9 27.47 -17.72 -21.30
CA TYR A 9 26.76 -18.24 -20.13
C TYR A 9 26.38 -17.12 -19.16
N PHE A 10 27.30 -16.19 -18.86
CA PHE A 10 27.02 -15.06 -17.98
C PHE A 10 25.86 -14.18 -18.50
N LEU A 11 25.85 -13.89 -19.80
CA LEU A 11 24.77 -13.15 -20.48
C LEU A 11 23.41 -13.85 -20.42
N ILE A 12 23.39 -15.18 -20.46
CA ILE A 12 22.16 -15.98 -20.35
C ILE A 12 21.62 -16.04 -18.91
N ILE A 13 22.49 -16.04 -17.89
CA ILE A 13 22.09 -16.21 -16.49
C ILE A 13 21.71 -14.87 -15.83
N LEU A 14 22.30 -13.75 -16.30
CA LEU A 14 22.06 -12.40 -15.77
C LEU A 14 20.57 -11.99 -15.68
N PRO A 15 19.70 -12.22 -16.69
CA PRO A 15 18.31 -11.79 -16.60
C PRO A 15 17.48 -12.57 -15.57
N PHE A 16 17.89 -13.79 -15.19
CA PHE A 16 17.15 -14.60 -14.21
C PHE A 16 17.40 -14.15 -12.77
N SER A 17 18.51 -13.46 -12.50
CA SER A 17 18.85 -13.00 -11.13
C SER A 17 18.13 -11.72 -10.71
N LEU A 18 17.44 -11.03 -11.64
CA LEU A 18 16.80 -9.73 -11.41
C LEU A 18 15.32 -9.82 -11.05
N VAL A 19 14.76 -11.02 -10.89
CA VAL A 19 13.39 -11.18 -10.38
C VAL A 19 13.41 -10.88 -8.87
N SER A 20 13.25 -9.61 -8.53
CA SER A 20 12.87 -9.19 -7.20
C SER A 20 11.43 -9.63 -6.96
N SER A 21 11.23 -10.59 -6.07
CA SER A 21 9.91 -10.83 -5.51
C SER A 21 9.57 -9.60 -4.67
N GLN A 22 8.75 -8.70 -5.23
CA GLN A 22 8.05 -7.72 -4.40
C GLN A 22 7.08 -8.50 -3.53
N THR A 23 7.58 -9.00 -2.41
CA THR A 23 6.72 -9.50 -1.34
C THR A 23 5.83 -8.34 -0.97
N ASN A 24 4.53 -8.51 -1.19
CA ASN A 24 3.50 -7.51 -0.96
C ASN A 24 3.29 -7.38 0.57
N VAL A 25 4.34 -6.97 1.27
CA VAL A 25 4.37 -6.92 2.74
C VAL A 25 3.47 -5.79 3.16
N THR A 26 2.44 -6.14 3.92
CA THR A 26 1.55 -5.16 4.53
C THR A 26 2.28 -4.47 5.68
N GLN A 27 2.38 -3.15 5.62
CA GLN A 27 2.97 -2.31 6.65
C GLN A 27 1.91 -1.36 7.21
N THR A 28 2.12 -0.81 8.40
CA THR A 28 1.21 0.19 8.97
C THR A 28 1.63 1.58 8.52
N PHE A 29 0.74 2.26 7.80
CA PHE A 29 0.93 3.62 7.33
C PHE A 29 0.04 4.57 8.11
N ILE A 30 0.47 5.82 8.28
CA ILE A 30 -0.35 6.90 8.84
C ILE A 30 -0.80 7.77 7.68
N ILE A 31 -2.10 7.76 7.39
CA ILE A 31 -2.72 8.60 6.38
C ILE A 31 -3.27 9.85 7.05
N ARG A 32 -2.75 11.01 6.64
CA ARG A 32 -3.19 12.32 7.13
C ARG A 32 -4.31 12.85 6.24
N LEU A 33 -5.43 13.22 6.84
CA LEU A 33 -6.56 13.83 6.15
C LEU A 33 -6.83 15.22 6.73
N GLN A 34 -7.35 16.11 5.90
CA GLN A 34 -7.80 17.43 6.34
C GLN A 34 -9.32 17.38 6.57
N ASN A 35 -9.80 17.47 7.81
CA ASN A 35 -11.25 17.41 8.09
C ASN A 35 -12.02 18.58 7.49
N SER A 36 -11.36 19.69 7.15
CA SER A 36 -11.96 20.77 6.39
C SER A 36 -12.49 20.33 5.03
N LEU A 37 -11.98 19.23 4.47
CA LEU A 37 -12.41 18.65 3.20
C LEU A 37 -13.44 17.53 3.36
N LYS A 38 -13.88 17.23 4.59
CA LYS A 38 -14.90 16.21 4.83
C LYS A 38 -16.20 16.62 4.12
N PRO A 39 -16.74 15.81 3.20
CA PRO A 39 -18.02 16.09 2.58
C PRO A 39 -19.15 16.19 3.61
N SER A 40 -20.15 17.02 3.34
CA SER A 40 -21.35 17.17 4.17
C SER A 40 -22.20 15.89 4.23
N GLU A 41 -22.03 15.00 3.26
CA GLU A 41 -22.69 13.68 3.19
C GLU A 41 -22.34 12.75 4.36
N TYR A 42 -21.18 12.94 4.99
CA TYR A 42 -20.74 12.11 6.12
C TYR A 42 -21.10 12.76 7.46
N SER A 43 -21.83 12.05 8.31
CA SER A 43 -22.17 12.52 9.67
C SER A 43 -20.94 12.55 10.59
N ASN A 44 -20.01 11.59 10.43
CA ASN A 44 -18.79 11.48 11.22
C ASN A 44 -17.54 11.46 10.31
N VAL A 45 -16.42 11.98 10.81
CA VAL A 45 -15.09 11.85 10.19
C VAL A 45 -14.64 10.39 10.09
N VAL A 46 -15.03 9.55 11.05
CA VAL A 46 -14.67 8.11 11.06
C VAL A 46 -15.31 7.37 9.89
N ASP A 47 -16.57 7.67 9.57
CA ASP A 47 -17.27 7.06 8.43
C ASP A 47 -16.64 7.49 7.11
N TRP A 48 -16.22 8.76 7.03
CA TRP A 48 -15.50 9.29 5.87
C TRP A 48 -14.11 8.65 5.70
N TYR A 49 -13.38 8.42 6.79
CA TYR A 49 -12.09 7.75 6.75
C TYR A 49 -12.24 6.29 6.31
N SER A 50 -13.25 5.61 6.84
CA SER A 50 -13.57 4.23 6.50
C SER A 50 -13.97 4.10 5.03
N SER A 51 -14.78 5.02 4.50
CA SER A 51 -15.13 5.01 3.07
C SER A 51 -13.93 5.27 2.16
N THR A 52 -13.03 6.18 2.58
CA THR A 52 -11.78 6.46 1.87
C THR A 52 -10.88 5.22 1.82
N LEU A 53 -10.69 4.56 2.97
CA LEU A 53 -9.92 3.32 3.04
C LEU A 53 -10.56 2.21 2.21
N ARG A 54 -11.89 2.08 2.25
CA ARG A 54 -12.62 1.08 1.48
C ARG A 54 -12.46 1.29 -0.03
N SER A 55 -12.54 2.54 -0.49
CA SER A 55 -12.29 2.89 -1.90
C SER A 55 -10.89 2.46 -2.35
N LEU A 56 -9.87 2.74 -1.53
CA LEU A 56 -8.49 2.34 -1.79
C LEU A 56 -8.34 0.82 -1.91
N SER A 57 -8.93 0.07 -0.99
CA SER A 57 -8.93 -1.40 -1.05
C SER A 57 -9.68 -1.91 -2.29
N THR A 58 -10.88 -1.43 -2.61
CA THR A 58 -11.62 -1.92 -3.80
C THR A 58 -10.88 -1.69 -5.12
N LEU A 59 -10.02 -0.67 -5.20
CA LEU A 59 -9.22 -0.39 -6.39
C LEU A 59 -7.97 -1.27 -6.51
N ARG A 60 -7.44 -1.80 -5.40
CA ARG A 60 -6.10 -2.39 -5.37
C ARG A 60 -5.99 -3.76 -4.70
N ALA A 61 -6.97 -4.18 -3.91
CA ALA A 61 -7.05 -5.50 -3.30
C ALA A 61 -8.53 -5.92 -3.11
N PRO A 62 -8.99 -7.01 -3.73
CA PRO A 62 -10.38 -7.46 -3.63
C PRO A 62 -10.79 -7.92 -2.22
N ASN A 63 -9.83 -8.06 -1.30
CA ASN A 63 -10.07 -8.47 0.09
C ASN A 63 -9.94 -7.24 1.02
N TYR A 64 -11.01 -6.45 1.11
CA TYR A 64 -11.17 -5.52 2.21
C TYR A 64 -11.39 -6.33 3.49
N ASP A 65 -10.39 -6.34 4.36
CA ASP A 65 -10.51 -6.88 5.71
C ASP A 65 -10.90 -5.72 6.63
N ASP A 66 -11.94 -5.88 7.45
CA ASP A 66 -12.38 -4.85 8.40
C ASP A 66 -11.25 -4.47 9.39
N ASN A 67 -10.24 -5.33 9.53
CA ASN A 67 -9.03 -5.11 10.32
C ASN A 67 -7.94 -4.26 9.63
N MET A 68 -8.22 -3.69 8.46
CA MET A 68 -7.28 -2.83 7.74
C MET A 68 -7.07 -1.49 8.45
N MET A 69 -8.07 -0.98 9.16
CA MET A 69 -7.95 0.23 9.98
C MET A 69 -7.39 -0.11 11.36
N VAL A 70 -6.24 0.49 11.71
CA VAL A 70 -5.54 0.23 12.97
C VAL A 70 -5.91 1.23 14.05
N HIS A 71 -5.99 2.52 13.70
CA HIS A 71 -6.27 3.58 14.67
C HIS A 71 -6.76 4.86 13.99
N VAL A 72 -7.63 5.62 14.65
CA VAL A 72 -8.09 6.95 14.21
C VAL A 72 -7.45 8.02 15.07
N TYR A 73 -6.83 9.01 14.44
CA TYR A 73 -6.28 10.19 15.10
C TYR A 73 -7.24 11.38 14.92
N ASN A 74 -7.73 11.92 16.04
CA ASN A 74 -8.69 13.03 16.06
C ASN A 74 -8.21 14.24 16.89
N THR A 75 -6.97 14.24 17.36
CA THR A 75 -6.40 15.28 18.24
C THR A 75 -5.41 16.18 17.50
N VAL A 76 -4.10 16.00 17.74
CA VAL A 76 -3.00 16.87 17.26
C VAL A 76 -2.89 16.85 15.73
N PHE A 77 -3.32 15.77 15.10
CA PHE A 77 -3.51 15.68 13.67
C PHE A 77 -4.76 14.88 13.36
N GLN A 78 -5.30 15.10 12.16
CA GLN A 78 -6.50 14.45 11.66
C GLN A 78 -6.09 13.39 10.65
N GLY A 79 -6.59 12.16 10.84
CA GLY A 79 -6.26 11.05 9.97
C GLY A 79 -6.42 9.70 10.66
N PHE A 80 -5.84 8.67 10.06
CA PHE A 80 -5.91 7.31 10.59
C PHE A 80 -4.67 6.52 10.19
N SER A 81 -4.35 5.47 10.94
CA SER A 81 -3.38 4.46 10.52
C SER A 81 -4.09 3.24 9.96
N ALA A 82 -3.56 2.70 8.87
CA ALA A 82 -4.07 1.49 8.24
C ALA A 82 -2.94 0.58 7.79
N LYS A 83 -3.24 -0.71 7.72
CA LYS A 83 -2.38 -1.75 7.16
C LYS A 83 -2.51 -1.71 5.64
N LEU A 84 -1.50 -1.16 4.96
CA LEU A 84 -1.46 -1.06 3.50
C LEU A 84 -0.25 -1.83 2.98
N SER A 85 -0.33 -2.35 1.77
CA SER A 85 0.88 -2.73 1.05
C SER A 85 1.59 -1.51 0.47
N GLY A 86 2.88 -1.62 0.15
CA GLY A 86 3.65 -0.51 -0.44
C GLY A 86 3.08 0.03 -1.75
N GLU A 87 2.26 -0.76 -2.44
CA GLU A 87 1.55 -0.34 -3.65
C GLU A 87 0.26 0.46 -3.35
N GLN A 88 -0.33 0.28 -2.17
CA GLN A 88 -1.54 0.98 -1.73
C GLN A 88 -1.27 2.34 -1.06
N ALA A 89 -0.05 2.55 -0.54
CA ALA A 89 0.35 3.74 0.20
C ALA A 89 0.60 4.97 -0.69
#